data_AF-A0A3N5NTA7-F1
#
_entry.id   AF-A0A3N5NTA7-F1
#
_cell.length_a   1.000
_cell.length_b   1.000
_cell.length_c   1.000
_cell.angle_alpha   90.00
_cell.angle_beta   90.00
_cell.angle_gamma   90.00
#
_symmetry.space_group_name_H-M   'P 1'
#
loop_
_entity.id
_entity.type
_entity.pdbx_description
1 polymer ?
#
loop_
_entity_poly.entity_id
_entity_poly.type
_entity_poly.pdbx_seq_one_letter_code
_entity_poly.pdbx_strand_id
1 'polypeptide(L)' 'MKEVRLHGRGGQGAVTSAELVAIAGIDEGKYAQAFPSFGPE' A
#
# COMPACT_ATOMS: atom_id res chain seq x y z
N MET A 1 2.69 0.79 16.03
CA MET A 1 2.60 0.34 14.63
C MET A 1 1.36 0.98 14.03
N LYS A 2 1.43 1.54 12.82
CA LYS A 2 0.27 2.13 12.12
C LYS A 2 -0.07 1.23 10.95
N GLU A 3 -1.34 0.86 10.81
CA GLU A 3 -1.83 0.06 9.69
C GLU A 3 -2.77 0.91 8.85
N VAL A 4 -2.57 0.90 7.53
CA VAL A 4 -3.36 1.66 6.56
C VAL A 4 -3.81 0.69 5.48
N ARG A 5 -5.10 0.74 5.13
CA ARG A 5 -5.67 -0.07 4.06
C ARG A 5 -6.23 0.82 2.98
N LEU A 6 -5.77 0.61 1.75
CA LEU A 6 -6.29 1.28 0.56
C LEU A 6 -7.24 0.32 -0.17
N HIS A 7 -8.44 0.81 -0.47
CA HIS A 7 -9.46 0.07 -1.20
C HIS A 7 -9.64 0.68 -2.59
N GLY A 8 -9.75 -0.17 -3.60
CA GLY A 8 -10.06 0.22 -4.96
C GLY A 8 -10.37 -1.02 -5.80
N ARG A 9 -11.00 -0.82 -6.95
CA ARG A 9 -11.21 -1.89 -7.93
C ARG A 9 -9.90 -2.21 -8.68
N GLY A 10 -9.87 -3.36 -9.36
CA GLY A 10 -8.80 -3.68 -10.30
C GLY A 10 -8.55 -2.52 -11.28
N GLY A 11 -7.29 -2.12 -11.44
CA GLY A 11 -6.88 -1.00 -12.30
C GLY A 11 -7.02 0.41 -11.71
N GLN A 12 -7.59 0.58 -10.50
CA GLN A 12 -7.72 1.91 -9.86
C GLN A 12 -6.47 2.35 -9.07
N GLY A 13 -5.40 1.56 -9.07
CA GLY A 13 -4.12 1.94 -8.46
C GLY A 13 -4.05 1.80 -6.94
N ALA A 14 -4.94 1.04 -6.30
CA ALA A 14 -4.91 0.84 -4.84
C ALA A 14 -3.60 0.16 -4.37
N VAL A 15 -3.13 -0.85 -5.11
CA VAL A 15 -1.86 -1.54 -4.81
C VAL A 15 -0.68 -0.60 -5.00
N THR A 16 -0.60 0.06 -6.15
CA THR A 16 0.48 1.02 -6.46
C THR A 16 0.54 2.16 -5.44
N SER A 17 -0.61 2.68 -5.01
CA SER A 17 -0.68 3.73 -4.00
C SER A 17 -0.14 3.24 -2.65
N ALA A 18 -0.43 1.99 -2.26
CA ALA A 18 0.08 1.42 -1.01
C ALA A 18 1.60 1.24 -1.06
N GLU A 19 2.14 0.79 -2.20
CA GLU A 19 3.58 0.68 -2.43
C GLU A 19 4.28 2.03 -2.35
N LEU A 20 3.71 3.08 -2.97
CA LEU A 20 4.25 4.45 -2.90
C LEU A 20 4.30 4.99 -1.47
N VAL A 21 3.28 4.71 -0.65
CA VAL A 21 3.28 5.10 0.77
C VAL A 21 4.38 4.38 1.54
N ALA A 22 4.62 3.09 1.26
CA ALA A 22 5.70 2.35 1.90
C ALA A 22 7.08 2.89 1.48
N ILE A 23 7.29 3.17 0.20
CA ILE A 23 8.52 3.79 -0.32
C ILE A 23 8.76 5.14 0.36
N ALA A 24 7.77 6.02 0.41
CA ALA A 24 7.89 7.32 1.07
C ALA A 24 8.23 7.18 2.57
N GLY A 25 7.67 6.18 3.25
CA GLY A 25 8.02 5.87 4.64
C GLY A 25 9.49 5.46 4.80
N ILE A 26 9.99 4.62 3.88
CA ILE A 26 11.39 4.17 3.87
C ILE A 26 12.33 5.35 3.57
N ASP A 27 11.99 6.21 2.62
CA ASP A 27 12.76 7.41 2.28
C ASP A 27 12.86 8.40 3.46
N GLU A 28 11.86 8.41 4.34
CA GLU A 28 11.88 9.16 5.61
C GLU A 28 12.61 8.43 6.76
N GLY A 29 13.29 7.31 6.48
CA GLY A 29 14.03 6.52 7.47
C GLY A 29 13.16 5.68 8.41
N LYS A 30 11.90 5.41 8.03
CA LYS A 30 10.98 4.57 8.81
C LYS A 30 10.98 3.13 8.29
N TYR A 31 10.54 2.21 9.14
CA TYR A 31 10.19 0.86 8.72
C TYR A 31 8.77 0.83 8.16
N ALA A 32 8.62 0.40 6.91
CA ALA A 32 7.32 0.28 6.24
C ALA A 32 7.27 -0.96 5.34
N GLN A 33 6.07 -1.50 5.14
CA GLN A 33 5.79 -2.61 4.24
C GLN A 33 4.41 -2.42 3.62
N ALA A 34 4.27 -2.71 2.32
CA ALA A 34 3.00 -2.80 1.63
C ALA A 34 2.82 -4.22 1.08
N PHE A 35 1.60 -4.71 1.08
CA PHE A 35 1.24 -5.98 0.44
C PHE A 35 -0.20 -5.89 -0.09
N PRO A 36 -0.50 -6.54 -1.22
CA PRO A 36 -1.85 -6.55 -1.78
C PRO A 36 -2.76 -7.54 -1.04
N SER A 37 -4.06 -7.29 -1.11
CA SER A 37 -5.10 -8.27 -0.78
C SER A 37 -6.15 -8.21 -1.89
N PHE A 38 -6.35 -9.35 -2.56
CA PHE A 38 -7.28 -9.47 -3.67
C PHE A 38 -8.59 -10.12 -3.20
N GLY A 39 -9.71 -9.60 -3.69
CA GLY A 39 -11.01 -10.25 -3.55
C GLY A 39 -11.14 -11.47 -4.45
N PRO A 40 -12.25 -12.23 -4.36
CA PRO A 40 -12.51 -13.42 -5.16
C PRO A 40 -12.91 -13.11 -6.62
N GLU A 41 -12.38 -12.02 -7.20
CA GLU A 41 -12.68 -11.62 -8.59
C GLU A 41 -12.02 -12.55 -9.61
#